data_AF-A0A2G2XFV4-F1
#
_entry.id   AF-A0A2G2XFV4-F1
#
_cell.length_a   1.000
_cell.length_b   1.000
_cell.length_c   1.000
_cell.angle_alpha   90.00
_cell.angle_beta   90.00
_cell.angle_gamma   90.00
#
_symmetry.space_group_name_H-M   'P 1'
#
loop_
_entity.id
_entity.type
_entity.pdbx_description
1 polymer ?
#
loop_
_entity_poly.entity_id
_entity_poly.type
_entity_poly.pdbx_seq_one_letter_code
_entity_poly.pdbx_strand_id
1 'polypeptide(L)'
;MDETASYPPIEPSNFDLIVVGTGLPEAILAAAASAAGKSVLHLDPNPSYGSHYASLPLQEFTSYIESQSSDSSPISRPDTDSGYTRVGIATRSMYSSVEITSYSAEPLEQSRKFNIDLSGPRVLMCADAMIDLILKSEVNQYMEFKGIDGSFISDGEGNLENVPDSRSAIFKDRKLSFTEKNQLMRFFKLVQGHLEAAAGGGGGEQSSESRSISEQDLESPFSEFLSKMGLSPKLKSIVLYAIAMADYDQENRDVGKSVLKTKDGIDRLALYHSSVGRFPNAPGAMIYPIYGQGELPQAFCRRAAVKGCIYVLRMPVNSLLMDKASGSCKGVCLASEQELFSHKLILAPSFAVQSPFPHSSPDTRDFGLRNTTEKLARSICISKHSLKLDVANCLIFFPPRSLFPEQVAAIHVLQLSSNVAVCPSGMFLTYLSAICEDDDQGKKLLHAAINVLFQAPVSGSSANNNSAENQSETGDARPALLWSVFYTQELAKFQDVLDNIICTPMPDGSPYYHDLLGATEKIFQELYSGEEFFPKSTSSEEGAGQELED
;
A
#
# COMPACT_ATOMS: atom_id res chain seq x y z
N MET A 1 -21.39 -21.19 -27.07
CA MET A 1 -22.77 -21.17 -26.53
C MET A 1 -22.93 -19.80 -25.90
N ASP A 2 -23.78 -18.97 -26.49
CA ASP A 2 -24.11 -17.62 -26.01
C ASP A 2 -24.83 -17.71 -24.66
N GLU A 3 -24.11 -17.45 -23.57
CA GLU A 3 -24.73 -16.87 -22.37
C GLU A 3 -24.50 -15.36 -22.48
N THR A 4 -25.45 -14.64 -23.07
CA THR A 4 -25.53 -13.20 -22.84
C THR A 4 -25.86 -13.04 -21.36
N ALA A 5 -24.86 -12.67 -20.56
CA ALA A 5 -25.05 -12.42 -19.14
C ALA A 5 -26.19 -11.41 -18.97
N SER A 6 -27.31 -11.86 -18.40
CA SER A 6 -28.44 -10.99 -18.10
C SER A 6 -28.05 -10.13 -16.90
N TYR A 7 -27.65 -8.89 -17.17
CA TYR A 7 -27.34 -7.91 -16.15
C TYR A 7 -28.65 -7.35 -15.56
N PRO A 8 -28.81 -7.32 -14.22
CA PRO A 8 -29.98 -6.67 -13.63
C PRO A 8 -29.95 -5.16 -13.91
N PRO A 9 -31.10 -4.52 -14.18
CA PRO A 9 -31.16 -3.08 -14.36
C PRO A 9 -30.82 -2.38 -13.04
N ILE A 10 -30.06 -1.29 -13.12
CA ILE A 10 -29.68 -0.45 -11.98
C ILE A 10 -30.64 0.74 -11.91
N GLU A 11 -31.26 0.98 -10.76
CA GLU A 11 -32.11 2.13 -10.50
C GLU A 11 -31.68 2.82 -9.20
N PRO A 12 -31.69 4.17 -9.11
CA PRO A 12 -32.07 5.13 -10.17
C PRO A 12 -31.02 5.24 -11.29
N SER A 13 -31.34 5.96 -12.37
CA SER A 13 -30.40 6.22 -13.47
C SER A 13 -29.49 7.44 -13.26
N ASN A 14 -29.70 8.23 -12.20
CA ASN A 14 -28.96 9.47 -11.92
C ASN A 14 -28.35 9.40 -10.52
N PHE A 15 -27.08 9.78 -10.41
CA PHE A 15 -26.32 9.80 -9.18
C PHE A 15 -25.52 11.11 -9.06
N ASP A 16 -25.22 11.51 -7.84
CA ASP A 16 -24.31 12.64 -7.56
C ASP A 16 -22.85 12.27 -7.86
N LEU A 17 -22.52 10.98 -7.77
CA LEU A 17 -21.20 10.42 -8.02
C LEU A 17 -21.30 9.00 -8.58
N ILE A 18 -20.55 8.73 -9.65
CA ILE A 18 -20.25 7.37 -10.11
C ILE A 18 -18.77 7.09 -9.82
N VAL A 19 -18.49 5.92 -9.25
CA VAL A 19 -17.13 5.43 -8.96
C VAL A 19 -16.94 4.11 -9.70
N VAL A 20 -15.84 3.97 -10.45
CA VAL A 20 -15.52 2.77 -11.22
C VAL A 20 -14.19 2.18 -10.75
N GLY A 21 -14.25 0.98 -10.18
CA GLY A 21 -13.18 0.29 -9.49
C GLY A 21 -13.30 0.44 -7.97
N THR A 22 -13.08 -0.65 -7.24
CA THR A 22 -13.22 -0.75 -5.77
C THR A 22 -11.88 -0.79 -5.05
N GLY A 23 -10.86 -0.13 -5.59
CA GLY A 23 -9.61 0.09 -4.88
C GLY A 23 -9.78 0.89 -3.60
N LEU A 24 -8.70 0.99 -2.81
CA LEU A 24 -8.77 1.64 -1.51
C LEU A 24 -9.15 3.14 -1.59
N PRO A 25 -8.51 3.97 -2.44
CA PRO A 25 -8.95 5.36 -2.63
C PRO A 25 -10.40 5.51 -3.06
N GLU A 26 -10.84 4.67 -4.01
CA GLU A 26 -12.18 4.64 -4.58
C GLU A 26 -13.22 4.31 -3.50
N ALA A 27 -12.93 3.30 -2.67
CA ALA A 27 -13.76 2.91 -1.54
C ALA A 27 -13.86 4.01 -0.47
N ILE A 28 -12.74 4.66 -0.14
CA ILE A 28 -12.71 5.78 0.81
C ILE A 28 -13.54 6.95 0.28
N LEU A 29 -13.38 7.32 -0.99
CA LEU A 29 -14.12 8.42 -1.63
C LEU A 29 -15.62 8.14 -1.69
N ALA A 30 -16.01 6.92 -2.08
CA ALA A 30 -17.41 6.51 -2.07
C ALA A 30 -18.02 6.57 -0.67
N ALA A 31 -17.27 6.13 0.35
CA ALA A 31 -17.71 6.18 1.75
C ALA A 31 -17.83 7.61 2.27
N ALA A 32 -16.87 8.48 1.96
CA ALA A 32 -16.90 9.89 2.33
C ALA A 32 -18.07 10.63 1.68
N ALA A 33 -18.29 10.43 0.37
CA ALA A 33 -19.38 11.06 -0.38
C ALA A 33 -20.76 10.58 0.13
N SER A 34 -20.90 9.28 0.39
CA SER A 34 -22.13 8.73 0.97
C SER A 34 -22.38 9.25 2.39
N ALA A 35 -21.32 9.37 3.20
CA ALA A 35 -21.42 9.97 4.54
C ALA A 35 -21.82 11.46 4.50
N ALA A 36 -21.45 12.18 3.44
CA ALA A 36 -21.91 13.54 3.14
C ALA A 36 -23.30 13.61 2.48
N GLY A 37 -24.04 12.49 2.46
CA GLY A 37 -25.42 12.43 1.96
C GLY A 37 -25.57 12.45 0.44
N LYS A 38 -24.49 12.21 -0.31
CA LYS A 38 -24.54 12.14 -1.78
C LYS A 38 -25.04 10.77 -2.23
N SER A 39 -25.79 10.72 -3.33
CA SER A 39 -26.16 9.47 -4.00
C SER A 39 -24.97 8.93 -4.80
N VAL A 40 -24.47 7.75 -4.41
CA VAL A 40 -23.26 7.16 -4.99
C VAL A 40 -23.56 5.82 -5.63
N LEU A 41 -23.14 5.65 -6.88
CA LEU A 41 -23.05 4.35 -7.56
C LEU A 41 -21.59 3.91 -7.64
N HIS A 42 -21.29 2.72 -7.16
CA HIS A 42 -19.95 2.17 -7.15
C HIS A 42 -19.91 0.85 -7.92
N LEU A 43 -19.19 0.85 -9.04
CA LEU A 43 -19.12 -0.24 -10.01
C LEU A 43 -17.73 -0.88 -9.98
N ASP A 44 -17.65 -2.18 -10.22
CA ASP A 44 -16.37 -2.85 -10.51
C ASP A 44 -16.58 -3.96 -11.56
N PRO A 45 -15.74 -4.05 -12.61
CA PRO A 45 -15.78 -5.19 -13.52
C PRO A 45 -15.35 -6.51 -12.86
N ASN A 46 -14.56 -6.46 -11.78
CA ASN A 46 -14.03 -7.65 -11.13
C ASN A 46 -15.10 -8.35 -10.27
N PRO A 47 -14.94 -9.67 -10.03
CA PRO A 47 -15.86 -10.42 -9.17
C PRO A 47 -15.65 -10.17 -7.67
N SER A 48 -14.54 -9.54 -7.28
CA SER A 48 -14.14 -9.27 -5.89
C SER A 48 -13.83 -7.79 -5.68
N TYR A 49 -13.85 -7.36 -4.41
CA TYR A 49 -13.48 -6.00 -4.02
C TYR A 49 -11.97 -5.78 -4.05
N GLY A 50 -11.57 -4.52 -4.07
CA GLY A 50 -10.21 -4.07 -3.80
C GLY A 50 -9.42 -3.74 -5.05
N SER A 51 -9.85 -4.18 -6.25
CA SER A 51 -9.09 -4.01 -7.49
C SER A 51 -7.59 -4.34 -7.26
N HIS A 52 -6.68 -3.36 -7.35
CA HIS A 52 -5.23 -3.56 -7.12
C HIS A 52 -4.78 -3.56 -5.65
N TYR A 53 -5.71 -3.38 -4.72
CA TYR A 53 -5.56 -3.54 -3.28
C TYR A 53 -6.21 -4.83 -2.78
N ALA A 54 -6.69 -5.70 -3.67
CA ALA A 54 -7.33 -6.96 -3.27
C ALA A 54 -6.32 -7.94 -2.64
N SER A 55 -6.84 -8.75 -1.73
CA SER A 55 -6.18 -9.97 -1.26
C SER A 55 -6.87 -11.16 -1.91
N LEU A 56 -6.12 -11.95 -2.69
CA LEU A 56 -6.70 -13.01 -3.52
C LEU A 56 -6.21 -14.40 -3.09
N PRO A 57 -7.03 -15.45 -3.19
CA PRO A 57 -6.57 -16.83 -3.15
C PRO A 57 -5.43 -17.08 -4.12
N LEU A 58 -4.50 -17.99 -3.80
CA LEU A 58 -3.27 -18.20 -4.59
C LEU A 58 -3.53 -18.46 -6.08
N GLN A 59 -4.56 -19.25 -6.38
CA GLN A 59 -4.92 -19.56 -7.77
C GLN A 59 -5.51 -18.34 -8.49
N GLU A 60 -6.41 -17.61 -7.82
CA GLU A 60 -7.02 -16.39 -8.37
C GLU A 60 -5.98 -15.30 -8.56
N PHE A 61 -5.08 -15.12 -7.59
CA PHE A 61 -3.92 -14.23 -7.69
C PHE A 61 -3.09 -14.56 -8.93
N THR A 62 -2.72 -15.83 -9.11
CA THR A 62 -1.91 -16.30 -10.24
C THR A 62 -2.60 -16.02 -11.57
N SER A 63 -3.86 -16.40 -11.71
CA SER A 63 -4.64 -16.14 -12.93
C SER A 63 -4.82 -14.65 -13.19
N TYR A 64 -4.98 -13.84 -12.15
CA TYR A 64 -5.13 -12.40 -12.26
C TYR A 64 -3.87 -11.75 -12.84
N ILE A 65 -2.70 -11.99 -12.24
CA ILE A 65 -1.44 -11.39 -12.73
C ILE A 65 -1.05 -11.90 -14.12
N GLU A 66 -1.33 -13.16 -14.45
CA GLU A 66 -1.11 -13.71 -15.79
C GLU A 66 -2.03 -13.05 -16.81
N SER A 67 -3.32 -12.86 -16.48
CA SER A 67 -4.29 -12.21 -17.39
C SER A 67 -3.96 -10.76 -17.70
N GLN A 68 -3.28 -10.07 -16.77
CA GLN A 68 -2.82 -8.71 -16.98
C GLN A 68 -1.66 -8.64 -17.99
N SER A 69 -1.00 -9.74 -18.34
CA SER A 69 0.04 -9.75 -19.39
C SER A 69 -0.51 -9.72 -20.83
N SER A 70 -1.83 -9.85 -21.01
CA SER A 70 -2.48 -9.91 -22.32
C SER A 70 -3.35 -8.68 -22.58
N ASP A 71 -3.00 -7.89 -23.59
CA ASP A 71 -3.79 -6.72 -24.01
C ASP A 71 -5.15 -7.16 -24.55
N SER A 72 -6.23 -6.62 -23.96
CA SER A 72 -7.57 -6.76 -24.51
C SER A 72 -7.90 -5.58 -25.44
N SER A 73 -8.18 -5.88 -26.70
CA SER A 73 -8.65 -4.87 -27.66
C SER A 73 -10.10 -4.44 -27.34
N PRO A 74 -10.40 -3.14 -27.37
CA PRO A 74 -11.76 -2.64 -27.15
C PRO A 74 -12.68 -2.98 -28.33
N ILE A 75 -13.99 -3.06 -28.05
CA ILE A 75 -15.04 -3.14 -29.08
C ILE A 75 -15.58 -1.73 -29.31
N SER A 76 -15.10 -1.03 -30.33
CA SER A 76 -15.72 0.22 -30.80
C SER A 76 -17.08 -0.11 -31.44
N ARG A 77 -18.18 0.33 -30.82
CA ARG A 77 -19.53 0.22 -31.40
C ARG A 77 -19.95 1.59 -31.97
N PRO A 78 -20.67 1.62 -33.10
CA PRO A 78 -21.09 2.88 -33.73
C PRO A 78 -22.05 3.66 -32.83
N ASP A 79 -21.96 4.99 -32.92
CA ASP A 79 -22.84 5.94 -32.23
C ASP A 79 -24.32 5.61 -32.50
N THR A 80 -25.09 5.46 -31.43
CA THR A 80 -26.55 5.51 -31.48
C THR A 80 -27.02 6.97 -31.58
N ASP A 81 -28.25 7.19 -32.04
CA ASP A 81 -28.91 8.51 -32.25
C ASP A 81 -29.16 9.31 -30.93
N SER A 82 -28.35 9.04 -29.89
CA SER A 82 -28.35 9.77 -28.62
C SER A 82 -27.62 11.12 -28.77
N GLY A 83 -27.97 12.08 -27.91
CA GLY A 83 -27.29 13.38 -27.82
C GLY A 83 -25.83 13.30 -27.35
N TYR A 84 -25.30 12.09 -27.12
CA TYR A 84 -23.97 11.84 -26.56
C TYR A 84 -23.05 11.16 -27.59
N THR A 85 -21.75 11.42 -27.47
CA THR A 85 -20.68 10.66 -28.12
C THR A 85 -20.15 9.63 -27.13
N ARG A 86 -20.07 8.36 -27.52
CA ARG A 86 -19.55 7.29 -26.66
C ARG A 86 -18.02 7.23 -26.79
N VAL A 87 -17.32 7.50 -25.69
CA VAL A 87 -15.85 7.41 -25.63
C VAL A 87 -15.47 6.12 -24.92
N GLY A 88 -14.75 5.22 -25.61
CA GLY A 88 -14.40 3.90 -25.07
C GLY A 88 -13.53 3.98 -23.81
N ILE A 89 -13.85 3.13 -22.83
CA ILE A 89 -12.99 2.87 -21.67
C ILE A 89 -12.40 1.47 -21.85
N ALA A 90 -11.09 1.35 -21.66
CA ALA A 90 -10.41 0.07 -21.66
C ALA A 90 -9.70 -0.16 -20.32
N THR A 91 -9.68 -1.41 -19.87
CA THR A 91 -8.78 -1.82 -18.80
C THR A 91 -7.38 -1.94 -19.39
N ARG A 92 -6.39 -1.29 -18.78
CA ARG A 92 -4.98 -1.42 -19.15
C ARG A 92 -4.28 -2.39 -18.21
N SER A 93 -3.26 -3.08 -18.73
CA SER A 93 -2.33 -3.82 -17.89
C SER A 93 -1.54 -2.87 -17.00
N MET A 94 -1.39 -3.24 -15.73
CA MET A 94 -0.47 -2.54 -14.81
C MET A 94 0.75 -3.36 -14.42
N TYR A 95 0.80 -4.63 -14.81
CA TYR A 95 1.85 -5.56 -14.41
C TYR A 95 2.56 -6.14 -15.63
N SER A 96 3.90 -6.17 -15.57
CA SER A 96 4.77 -6.72 -16.59
C SER A 96 5.77 -7.71 -15.99
N SER A 97 6.47 -8.45 -16.87
CA SER A 97 7.59 -9.33 -16.50
C SER A 97 7.25 -10.33 -15.39
N VAL A 98 6.07 -10.95 -15.51
CA VAL A 98 5.56 -11.93 -14.54
C VAL A 98 6.32 -13.24 -14.67
N GLU A 99 6.92 -13.70 -13.56
CA GLU A 99 7.65 -14.95 -13.46
C GLU A 99 7.20 -15.73 -12.22
N ILE A 100 6.56 -16.87 -12.43
CA ILE A 100 6.09 -17.74 -11.35
C ILE A 100 6.93 -19.01 -11.34
N THR A 101 7.47 -19.35 -10.17
CA THR A 101 8.26 -20.57 -9.97
C THR A 101 7.68 -21.40 -8.83
N SER A 102 7.35 -22.66 -9.12
CA SER A 102 7.05 -23.66 -8.09
C SER A 102 8.30 -24.50 -7.84
N TYR A 103 8.71 -24.59 -6.59
CA TYR A 103 9.88 -25.34 -6.14
C TYR A 103 9.50 -26.67 -5.47
N SER A 104 8.23 -26.82 -5.08
CA SER A 104 7.66 -28.06 -4.60
C SER A 104 7.17 -28.93 -5.77
N ALA A 105 7.43 -30.24 -5.70
CA ALA A 105 6.86 -31.23 -6.62
C ALA A 105 5.36 -31.47 -6.37
N GLU A 106 4.91 -31.23 -5.13
CA GLU A 106 3.49 -31.30 -4.78
C GLU A 106 2.85 -29.92 -4.93
N PRO A 107 1.68 -29.82 -5.59
CA PRO A 107 0.90 -28.59 -5.62
C PRO A 107 0.58 -28.11 -4.21
N LEU A 108 0.48 -26.79 -4.03
CA LEU A 108 0.03 -26.21 -2.77
C LEU A 108 -1.46 -26.53 -2.57
N GLU A 109 -1.75 -27.65 -1.90
CA GLU A 109 -3.09 -28.26 -1.76
C GLU A 109 -4.16 -27.35 -1.10
N GLN A 110 -3.74 -26.24 -0.48
CA GLN A 110 -4.62 -25.31 0.25
C GLN A 110 -4.64 -23.91 -0.39
N SER A 111 -4.62 -23.83 -1.73
CA SER A 111 -4.60 -22.56 -2.49
C SER A 111 -5.68 -21.55 -2.06
N ARG A 112 -6.87 -22.02 -1.64
CA ARG A 112 -8.00 -21.20 -1.19
C ARG A 112 -7.86 -20.60 0.21
N LYS A 113 -6.90 -21.07 1.01
CA LYS A 113 -6.65 -20.55 2.37
C LYS A 113 -5.57 -19.46 2.38
N PHE A 114 -5.05 -19.10 1.22
CA PHE A 114 -4.18 -17.94 1.07
C PHE A 114 -5.04 -16.71 0.82
N ASN A 115 -4.60 -15.57 1.35
CA ASN A 115 -5.10 -14.25 1.01
C ASN A 115 -3.88 -13.41 0.64
N ILE A 116 -3.56 -13.36 -0.65
CA ILE A 116 -2.33 -12.74 -1.18
C ILE A 116 -2.63 -11.32 -1.64
N ASP A 117 -2.10 -10.34 -0.91
CA ASP A 117 -2.16 -8.92 -1.28
C ASP A 117 -1.47 -8.62 -2.62
N LEU A 118 -2.15 -7.88 -3.50
CA LEU A 118 -1.56 -7.34 -4.74
C LEU A 118 -0.66 -6.10 -4.49
N SER A 119 -1.03 -5.26 -3.53
CA SER A 119 -0.32 -3.99 -3.23
C SER A 119 0.82 -4.12 -2.22
N GLY A 120 1.08 -5.32 -1.70
CA GLY A 120 2.04 -5.57 -0.61
C GLY A 120 3.51 -5.47 -1.03
N PRO A 121 4.43 -5.14 -0.11
CA PRO A 121 4.25 -5.05 1.34
C PRO A 121 3.74 -3.68 1.80
N ARG A 122 2.69 -3.66 2.64
CA ARG A 122 2.32 -2.46 3.44
C ARG A 122 1.90 -2.84 4.86
N VAL A 123 2.01 -1.88 5.76
CA VAL A 123 1.60 -1.97 7.16
C VAL A 123 0.98 -0.64 7.60
N LEU A 124 0.25 -0.65 8.71
CA LEU A 124 -0.28 0.57 9.32
C LEU A 124 0.57 0.91 10.53
N MET A 125 1.14 2.12 10.57
CA MET A 125 1.67 2.65 11.84
C MET A 125 0.51 2.93 12.79
N CYS A 126 0.65 2.57 14.07
CA CYS A 126 -0.45 2.69 15.03
C CYS A 126 -0.97 4.12 15.22
N ALA A 127 -0.13 5.14 14.97
CA ALA A 127 -0.49 6.55 15.04
C ALA A 127 -0.66 7.21 13.66
N ASP A 128 -0.79 6.43 12.59
CA ASP A 128 -0.98 6.93 11.22
C ASP A 128 -2.35 7.59 11.05
N ALA A 129 -2.43 8.60 10.17
CA ALA A 129 -3.68 9.25 9.79
C ALA A 129 -4.72 8.25 9.24
N MET A 130 -4.29 7.16 8.61
CA MET A 130 -5.17 6.08 8.17
C MET A 130 -5.85 5.37 9.35
N ILE A 131 -5.18 5.19 10.48
CA ILE A 131 -5.79 4.64 11.69
C ILE A 131 -6.82 5.62 12.26
N ASP A 132 -6.48 6.91 12.30
CA ASP A 132 -7.41 7.94 12.75
C ASP A 132 -8.65 8.01 11.84
N LEU A 133 -8.48 7.85 10.52
CA LEU A 133 -9.59 7.74 9.56
C LEU A 133 -10.45 6.50 9.80
N ILE A 134 -9.84 5.33 9.99
CA ILE A 134 -10.55 4.07 10.28
C ILE A 134 -11.43 4.22 11.53
N LEU A 135 -10.94 4.91 12.56
CA LEU A 135 -11.70 5.21 13.78
C LEU A 135 -12.79 6.26 13.51
N LYS A 136 -12.46 7.38 12.85
CA LYS A 136 -13.41 8.47 12.53
C LYS A 136 -14.59 7.99 11.68
N SER A 137 -14.31 7.08 10.74
CA SER A 137 -15.30 6.53 9.81
C SER A 137 -16.07 5.32 10.36
N GLU A 138 -15.74 4.85 11.57
CA GLU A 138 -16.30 3.64 12.22
C GLU A 138 -16.06 2.34 11.43
N VAL A 139 -15.09 2.34 10.52
CA VAL A 139 -14.71 1.18 9.71
C VAL A 139 -14.04 0.10 10.55
N ASN A 140 -13.46 0.49 11.70
CA ASN A 140 -12.87 -0.43 12.68
C ASN A 140 -13.83 -1.51 13.19
N GLN A 141 -15.14 -1.35 13.04
CA GLN A 141 -16.14 -2.35 13.43
C GLN A 141 -16.15 -3.59 12.53
N TYR A 142 -15.53 -3.50 11.34
CA TYR A 142 -15.54 -4.58 10.35
C TYR A 142 -14.22 -5.32 10.25
N MET A 143 -13.19 -4.89 10.98
CA MET A 143 -11.82 -5.34 10.79
C MET A 143 -11.15 -5.63 12.12
N GLU A 144 -10.29 -6.63 12.11
CA GLU A 144 -9.38 -6.92 13.21
C GLU A 144 -7.94 -6.75 12.76
N PHE A 145 -7.08 -6.38 13.70
CA PHE A 145 -5.68 -6.10 13.43
C PHE A 145 -4.78 -6.88 14.37
N LYS A 146 -3.58 -7.17 13.91
CA LYS A 146 -2.52 -7.79 14.70
C LYS A 146 -1.22 -7.00 14.58
N GLY A 147 -0.44 -6.98 15.66
CA GLY A 147 0.87 -6.35 15.67
C GLY A 147 1.88 -7.05 14.75
N ILE A 148 2.81 -6.26 14.23
CA ILE A 148 4.07 -6.76 13.68
C ILE A 148 5.04 -7.00 14.84
N ASP A 149 5.59 -8.21 14.93
CA ASP A 149 6.35 -8.68 16.09
C ASP A 149 7.77 -8.09 16.16
N GLY A 150 8.32 -7.66 15.03
CA GLY A 150 9.65 -7.07 14.99
C GLY A 150 10.06 -6.48 13.64
N SER A 151 11.10 -5.65 13.69
CA SER A 151 11.76 -5.03 12.54
C SER A 151 13.24 -5.36 12.56
N PHE A 152 13.80 -5.72 11.40
CA PHE A 152 15.19 -6.14 11.27
C PHE A 152 15.89 -5.47 10.09
N ILE A 153 17.18 -5.19 10.23
CA ILE A 153 18.04 -4.73 9.15
C ILE A 153 18.95 -5.88 8.72
N SER A 154 19.09 -6.08 7.42
CA SER A 154 19.95 -7.10 6.83
C SER A 154 21.29 -6.50 6.43
N ASP A 155 22.36 -7.26 6.63
CA ASP A 155 23.70 -6.93 6.15
C ASP A 155 24.00 -7.46 4.73
N GLY A 156 23.06 -8.20 4.14
CA GLY A 156 23.23 -8.84 2.83
C GLY A 156 23.97 -10.17 2.86
N GLU A 157 24.50 -10.60 4.01
CA GLU A 157 25.17 -11.89 4.20
C GLU A 157 24.26 -12.93 4.86
N GLY A 158 23.01 -12.55 5.16
CA GLY A 158 21.99 -13.40 5.79
C GLY A 158 21.75 -13.08 7.26
N ASN A 159 22.54 -12.18 7.86
CA ASN A 159 22.33 -11.81 9.25
C ASN A 159 21.22 -10.76 9.38
N LEU A 160 20.26 -11.04 10.27
CA LEU A 160 19.16 -10.13 10.57
C LEU A 160 19.35 -9.51 11.96
N GLU A 161 19.70 -8.23 12.00
CA GLU A 161 19.88 -7.47 13.24
C GLU A 161 18.61 -6.73 13.64
N ASN A 162 18.34 -6.65 14.95
CA ASN A 162 17.15 -5.96 15.46
C ASN A 162 17.26 -4.46 15.22
N VAL A 163 16.14 -3.81 14.92
CA VAL A 163 16.03 -2.35 14.86
C VAL A 163 15.78 -1.81 16.28
N PRO A 164 16.72 -1.06 16.90
CA PRO A 164 16.57 -0.50 18.23
C PRO A 164 15.72 0.77 18.20
N ASP A 165 14.41 0.57 18.10
CA ASP A 165 13.40 1.58 17.79
C ASP A 165 12.82 2.35 19.01
N SER A 166 13.20 1.94 20.21
CA SER A 166 12.69 2.47 21.48
C SER A 166 13.79 2.48 22.54
N ARG A 167 13.63 3.30 23.58
CA ARG A 167 14.58 3.33 24.72
C ARG A 167 14.76 1.94 25.36
N SER A 168 13.68 1.19 25.48
CA SER A 168 13.67 -0.19 25.97
C SER A 168 14.43 -1.12 25.02
N ALA A 169 14.19 -1.04 23.70
CA ALA A 169 14.88 -1.85 22.71
C ALA A 169 16.40 -1.55 22.69
N ILE A 170 16.79 -0.27 22.69
CA ILE A 170 18.20 0.15 22.76
C ILE A 170 18.88 -0.44 24.00
N PHE A 171 18.22 -0.39 25.16
CA PHE A 171 18.81 -0.90 26.39
C PHE A 171 18.99 -2.43 26.34
N LYS A 172 17.99 -3.16 25.84
CA LYS A 172 17.98 -4.62 25.73
C LYS A 172 18.93 -5.17 24.65
N ASP A 173 19.25 -4.37 23.64
CA ASP A 173 20.11 -4.81 22.54
C ASP A 173 21.55 -5.06 23.02
N ARG A 174 22.04 -6.29 22.83
CA ARG A 174 23.39 -6.72 23.22
C ARG A 174 24.43 -6.50 22.11
N LYS A 175 23.99 -6.27 20.87
CA LYS A 175 24.86 -6.01 19.71
C LYS A 175 25.28 -4.54 19.60
N LEU A 176 24.61 -3.64 20.31
CA LEU A 176 25.00 -2.23 20.41
C LEU A 176 26.07 -2.03 21.50
N SER A 177 27.16 -1.35 21.13
CA SER A 177 28.16 -0.88 22.09
C SER A 177 27.60 0.21 23.01
N PHE A 178 28.24 0.43 24.17
CA PHE A 178 27.84 1.50 25.10
C PHE A 178 27.85 2.88 24.42
N THR A 179 28.82 3.13 23.54
CA THR A 179 28.93 4.37 22.77
C THR A 179 27.73 4.55 21.84
N GLU A 180 27.36 3.51 21.09
CA GLU A 180 26.21 3.55 20.17
C GLU A 180 24.89 3.75 20.91
N LYS A 181 24.71 3.08 22.06
CA LYS A 181 23.53 3.29 22.93
C LYS A 181 23.42 4.75 23.37
N ASN A 182 24.52 5.36 23.80
CA ASN A 182 24.54 6.75 24.22
C ASN A 182 24.25 7.72 23.05
N GLN A 183 24.79 7.43 21.85
CA GLN A 183 24.51 8.22 20.65
C GLN A 183 23.02 8.21 20.30
N LEU A 184 22.38 7.03 20.22
CA LEU A 184 20.94 6.90 19.96
C LEU A 184 20.09 7.59 21.03
N MET A 185 20.41 7.39 22.30
CA MET A 185 19.67 7.99 23.41
C MET A 185 19.74 9.53 23.38
N ARG A 186 20.91 10.10 23.05
CA ARG A 186 21.07 11.55 22.89
C ARG A 186 20.29 12.07 21.69
N PHE A 187 20.35 11.36 20.56
CA PHE A 187 19.62 11.72 19.35
C PHE A 187 18.10 11.71 19.59
N PHE A 188 17.54 10.63 20.12
CA PHE A 188 16.09 10.56 20.40
C PHE A 188 15.64 11.56 21.46
N LYS A 189 16.48 11.89 22.45
CA LYS A 189 16.16 12.96 23.41
C LYS A 189 16.11 14.33 22.75
N LEU A 190 16.99 14.62 21.80
CA LEU A 190 16.97 15.87 21.04
C LEU A 190 15.70 15.98 20.20
N VAL A 191 15.37 14.91 19.45
CA VAL A 191 14.16 14.86 18.62
C VAL A 191 12.91 15.04 19.48
N GLN A 192 12.78 14.31 20.59
CA GLN A 192 11.67 14.45 21.52
C GLN A 192 11.54 15.88 22.05
N GLY A 193 12.66 16.51 22.45
CA GLY A 193 12.67 17.89 22.92
C GLY A 193 12.25 18.90 21.86
N HIS A 194 12.60 18.66 20.59
CA HIS A 194 12.18 19.50 19.47
C HIS A 194 10.67 19.40 19.22
N LEU A 195 10.11 18.18 19.25
CA LEU A 195 8.69 17.94 19.07
C LEU A 195 7.85 18.55 20.20
N GLU A 196 8.29 18.41 21.46
CA GLU A 196 7.64 19.02 22.62
C GLU A 196 7.61 20.56 22.54
N ALA A 197 8.71 21.17 22.08
CA ALA A 197 8.79 22.61 21.89
C ALA A 197 7.86 23.10 20.77
N ALA A 198 7.73 22.35 19.68
CA ALA A 198 6.83 22.68 18.58
C ALA A 198 5.34 22.57 18.97
N ALA A 199 4.99 21.65 19.88
CA ALA A 199 3.62 21.44 20.35
C ALA A 199 3.13 22.47 21.40
N GLY A 200 3.92 23.50 21.74
CA GLY A 200 3.55 24.53 22.71
C GLY A 200 3.54 24.06 24.17
N GLY A 201 4.12 22.89 24.47
CA GLY A 201 4.20 22.29 25.80
C GLY A 201 5.23 22.94 26.71
N GLY A 202 5.07 24.23 27.00
CA GLY A 202 5.90 24.99 27.95
C GLY A 202 5.58 24.63 29.40
N GLY A 203 6.01 23.45 29.85
CA GLY A 203 5.77 22.96 31.22
C GLY A 203 7.05 22.48 31.91
N GLY A 204 8.04 23.36 32.07
CA GLY A 204 9.21 23.07 32.90
C GLY A 204 10.37 24.03 32.72
N GLU A 205 10.50 24.97 33.66
CA GLU A 205 11.69 25.79 33.84
C GLU A 205 12.93 24.90 34.06
N GLN A 206 13.75 24.71 33.02
CA GLN A 206 15.21 24.57 33.11
C GLN A 206 15.86 24.39 31.71
N SER A 207 16.69 25.38 31.34
CA SER A 207 17.72 25.43 30.27
C SER A 207 17.28 25.50 28.79
N SER A 208 17.09 26.72 28.30
CA SER A 208 16.46 27.08 27.01
C SER A 208 17.35 27.16 25.76
N GLU A 209 18.51 26.48 25.68
CA GLU A 209 19.38 26.57 24.46
C GLU A 209 19.78 25.23 23.82
N SER A 210 19.36 24.07 24.36
CA SER A 210 19.88 22.76 23.89
C SER A 210 18.83 21.75 23.38
N ARG A 211 17.57 22.16 23.20
CA ARG A 211 16.47 21.22 22.86
C ARG A 211 15.84 21.41 21.47
N SER A 212 16.13 22.48 20.74
CA SER A 212 15.53 22.73 19.42
C SER A 212 16.53 22.52 18.30
N ILE A 213 16.10 21.84 17.24
CA ILE A 213 16.85 21.67 16.00
C ILE A 213 16.74 22.99 15.21
N SER A 214 17.86 23.47 14.66
CA SER A 214 17.89 24.76 13.94
C SER A 214 17.15 24.69 12.61
N GLU A 215 16.58 25.80 12.12
CA GLU A 215 15.92 25.84 10.80
C GLU A 215 16.86 25.45 9.67
N GLN A 216 18.14 25.83 9.76
CA GLN A 216 19.16 25.42 8.80
C GLN A 216 19.36 23.90 8.78
N ASP A 217 19.36 23.26 9.95
CA ASP A 217 19.46 21.80 10.04
C ASP A 217 18.17 21.11 9.57
N LEU A 218 16.99 21.71 9.79
CA LEU A 218 15.71 21.16 9.33
C LEU A 218 15.63 21.08 7.79
N GLU A 219 16.17 22.07 7.09
CA GLU A 219 16.22 22.09 5.63
C GLU A 219 17.44 21.34 5.04
N SER A 220 18.41 20.94 5.87
CA SER A 220 19.54 20.16 5.41
C SER A 220 19.13 18.71 5.07
N PRO A 221 19.94 17.98 4.29
CA PRO A 221 19.78 16.54 4.12
C PRO A 221 19.83 15.80 5.46
N PHE A 222 18.91 14.86 5.67
CA PHE A 222 18.81 14.15 6.93
C PHE A 222 20.06 13.31 7.24
N SER A 223 20.68 12.72 6.21
CA SER A 223 21.94 11.97 6.34
C SER A 223 23.11 12.81 6.87
N GLU A 224 23.19 14.09 6.47
CA GLU A 224 24.18 15.03 7.00
C GLU A 224 23.89 15.39 8.45
N PHE A 225 22.63 15.63 8.79
CA PHE A 225 22.23 15.92 10.16
C PHE A 225 22.53 14.74 11.10
N LEU A 226 22.23 13.51 10.70
CA LEU A 226 22.58 12.32 11.48
C LEU A 226 24.10 12.19 11.69
N SER A 227 24.89 12.56 10.68
CA SER A 227 26.35 12.60 10.78
C SER A 227 26.83 13.70 11.73
N LYS A 228 26.20 14.89 11.69
CA LYS A 228 26.44 16.00 12.64
C LYS A 228 26.13 15.60 14.09
N MET A 229 25.14 14.73 14.29
CA MET A 229 24.80 14.16 15.61
C MET A 229 25.78 13.09 16.08
N GLY A 230 26.75 12.70 15.25
CA GLY A 230 27.80 11.74 15.57
C GLY A 230 27.35 10.28 15.57
N LEU A 231 26.24 9.96 14.87
CA LEU A 231 25.78 8.58 14.71
C LEU A 231 26.76 7.79 13.83
N SER A 232 27.08 6.55 14.24
CA SER A 232 27.92 5.64 13.45
C SER A 232 27.24 5.29 12.10
N PRO A 233 27.98 4.85 11.07
CA PRO A 233 27.38 4.43 9.79
C PRO A 233 26.26 3.39 9.95
N LYS A 234 26.45 2.44 10.88
CA LYS A 234 25.45 1.45 11.26
C LYS A 234 24.16 2.09 11.77
N LEU A 235 24.27 3.01 12.74
CA LEU A 235 23.12 3.69 13.32
C LEU A 235 22.41 4.61 12.31
N LYS A 236 23.18 5.29 11.45
CA LYS A 236 22.60 6.09 10.35
C LYS A 236 21.76 5.23 9.43
N SER A 237 22.28 4.06 9.02
CA SER A 237 21.57 3.11 8.17
C SER A 237 20.24 2.67 8.80
N ILE A 238 20.26 2.33 10.10
CA ILE A 238 19.05 1.97 10.86
C ILE A 238 18.03 3.11 10.85
N VAL A 239 18.45 4.33 11.21
CA VAL A 239 17.53 5.49 11.29
C VAL A 239 16.97 5.84 9.90
N LEU A 240 17.80 5.83 8.86
CA LEU A 240 17.38 6.19 7.50
C LEU A 240 16.46 5.16 6.87
N TYR A 241 16.80 3.87 6.95
CA TYR A 241 16.16 2.84 6.12
C TYR A 241 15.18 1.95 6.89
N ALA A 242 15.31 1.80 8.21
CA ALA A 242 14.39 0.98 8.99
C ALA A 242 13.35 1.78 9.78
N ILE A 243 13.67 3.03 10.17
CA ILE A 243 12.75 3.90 10.91
C ILE A 243 12.12 4.94 9.98
N ALA A 244 12.95 5.77 9.32
CA ALA A 244 12.47 6.78 8.39
C ALA A 244 12.12 6.22 7.00
N MET A 245 12.52 4.97 6.70
CA MET A 245 12.21 4.24 5.46
C MET A 245 12.45 5.07 4.19
N ALA A 246 13.67 5.56 4.03
CA ALA A 246 14.09 6.20 2.78
C ALA A 246 14.25 5.16 1.66
N ASP A 247 13.73 5.46 0.47
CA ASP A 247 13.72 4.50 -0.64
C ASP A 247 15.06 4.38 -1.39
N TYR A 248 15.91 5.42 -1.33
CA TYR A 248 17.16 5.50 -2.09
C TYR A 248 18.36 5.81 -1.21
N ASP A 249 19.56 5.53 -1.73
CA ASP A 249 20.84 5.89 -1.12
C ASP A 249 20.92 7.40 -0.78
N GLN A 250 20.90 7.70 0.51
CA GLN A 250 20.94 9.07 1.04
C GLN A 250 22.36 9.62 1.20
N GLU A 251 23.40 8.82 0.93
CA GLU A 251 24.80 9.24 1.02
C GLU A 251 25.44 9.49 -0.35
N ASN A 252 24.95 8.84 -1.41
CA ASN A 252 25.46 9.05 -2.77
C ASN A 252 24.61 10.06 -3.55
N ARG A 253 25.12 11.30 -3.66
CA ARG A 253 24.42 12.42 -4.34
C ARG A 253 24.45 12.35 -5.86
N ASP A 254 25.34 11.55 -6.43
CA ASP A 254 25.55 11.52 -7.88
C ASP A 254 24.44 10.77 -8.62
N VAL A 255 23.54 10.08 -7.89
CA VAL A 255 22.45 9.26 -8.44
C VAL A 255 21.21 10.08 -8.81
N GLY A 256 21.14 11.38 -8.45
CA GLY A 256 20.05 12.26 -8.88
C GLY A 256 18.64 11.87 -8.38
N LYS A 257 18.56 11.08 -7.29
CA LYS A 257 17.32 10.63 -6.66
C LYS A 257 16.91 11.53 -5.49
N SER A 258 15.68 11.33 -4.99
CA SER A 258 15.10 12.13 -3.90
C SER A 258 15.96 12.06 -2.63
N VAL A 259 16.29 13.23 -2.08
CA VAL A 259 17.04 13.39 -0.83
C VAL A 259 16.06 13.76 0.28
N LEU A 260 16.01 12.94 1.33
CA LEU A 260 15.16 13.17 2.49
C LEU A 260 15.69 14.36 3.30
N LYS A 261 14.86 15.38 3.48
CA LYS A 261 15.19 16.51 4.36
C LYS A 261 15.12 16.10 5.82
N THR A 262 15.90 16.77 6.66
CA THR A 262 15.90 16.53 8.12
C THR A 262 14.51 16.71 8.73
N LYS A 263 13.76 17.72 8.31
CA LYS A 263 12.38 17.95 8.75
C LYS A 263 11.50 16.70 8.50
N ASP A 264 11.47 16.22 7.27
CA ASP A 264 10.68 15.04 6.90
C ASP A 264 11.16 13.78 7.64
N GLY A 265 12.48 13.63 7.81
CA GLY A 265 13.06 12.54 8.61
C GLY A 265 12.66 12.57 10.08
N ILE A 266 12.57 13.77 10.68
CA ILE A 266 12.09 13.97 12.05
C ILE A 266 10.58 13.68 12.14
N ASP A 267 9.78 14.13 11.18
CA ASP A 267 8.34 13.89 11.17
C ASP A 267 8.02 12.38 11.08
N ARG A 268 8.75 11.63 10.23
CA ARG A 268 8.64 10.17 10.14
C ARG A 268 9.06 9.48 11.44
N LEU A 269 10.12 9.97 12.09
CA LEU A 269 10.57 9.45 13.38
C LEU A 269 9.56 9.75 14.50
N ALA A 270 8.94 10.93 14.49
CA ALA A 270 7.89 11.33 15.42
C ALA A 270 6.66 10.41 15.29
N LEU A 271 6.24 10.12 14.06
CA LEU A 271 5.15 9.21 13.77
C LEU A 271 5.47 7.79 14.29
N TYR A 272 6.67 7.28 14.01
CA TYR A 272 7.12 5.98 14.50
C TYR A 272 7.05 5.92 16.02
N HIS A 273 7.67 6.89 16.72
CA HIS A 273 7.69 6.92 18.18
C HIS A 273 6.30 7.04 18.80
N SER A 274 5.42 7.84 18.19
CA SER A 274 4.02 7.98 18.64
C SER A 274 3.20 6.70 18.44
N SER A 275 3.67 5.81 17.56
CA SER A 275 3.01 4.54 17.27
C SER A 275 3.42 3.41 18.21
N VAL A 276 4.66 3.41 18.71
CA VAL A 276 5.19 2.37 19.61
C VAL A 276 4.33 2.27 20.87
N GLY A 277 3.77 1.08 21.12
CA GLY A 277 2.99 0.81 22.33
C GLY A 277 1.66 1.57 22.42
N ARG A 278 1.18 2.15 21.32
CA ARG A 278 -0.13 2.85 21.26
C ARG A 278 -1.30 1.89 21.54
N PHE A 279 -1.18 0.62 21.14
CA PHE A 279 -2.20 -0.39 21.40
C PHE A 279 -1.68 -1.49 22.33
N PRO A 280 -2.44 -1.90 23.38
CA PRO A 280 -1.99 -2.94 24.31
C PRO A 280 -1.67 -4.28 23.66
N ASN A 281 -2.40 -4.64 22.59
CA ASN A 281 -2.25 -5.91 21.88
C ASN A 281 -1.23 -5.84 20.72
N ALA A 282 -0.63 -4.67 20.49
CA ALA A 282 0.41 -4.45 19.48
C ALA A 282 1.52 -3.57 20.09
N PRO A 283 2.46 -4.16 20.84
CA PRO A 283 3.48 -3.40 21.56
C PRO A 283 4.48 -2.68 20.63
N GLY A 284 4.60 -3.12 19.38
CA GLY A 284 5.39 -2.45 18.35
C GLY A 284 4.73 -1.18 17.80
N ALA A 285 5.35 -0.60 16.77
CA ALA A 285 4.84 0.60 16.09
C ALA A 285 3.79 0.30 15.01
N MET A 286 3.62 -0.96 14.61
CA MET A 286 2.90 -1.32 13.39
C MET A 286 1.91 -2.45 13.61
N ILE A 287 0.82 -2.39 12.84
CA ILE A 287 -0.22 -3.41 12.78
C ILE A 287 -0.54 -3.77 11.33
N TYR A 288 -1.17 -4.93 11.16
CA TYR A 288 -1.61 -5.47 9.89
C TYR A 288 -3.02 -6.07 10.02
N PRO A 289 -3.91 -5.86 9.02
CA PRO A 289 -5.27 -6.40 9.06
C PRO A 289 -5.29 -7.93 8.96
N ILE A 290 -6.05 -8.59 9.83
CA ILE A 290 -6.31 -10.02 9.70
C ILE A 290 -7.08 -10.26 8.39
N TYR A 291 -6.75 -11.33 7.67
CA TYR A 291 -7.20 -11.67 6.30
C TYR A 291 -6.57 -10.87 5.16
N GLY A 292 -5.73 -9.88 5.47
CA GLY A 292 -4.95 -9.16 4.47
C GLY A 292 -5.47 -7.76 4.17
N GLN A 293 -4.75 -7.03 3.31
CA GLN A 293 -5.04 -5.62 3.04
C GLN A 293 -6.33 -5.38 2.27
N GLY A 294 -6.82 -6.39 1.54
CA GLY A 294 -8.09 -6.37 0.82
C GLY A 294 -9.31 -6.12 1.73
N GLU A 295 -9.18 -6.35 3.03
CA GLU A 295 -10.22 -6.01 4.00
C GLU A 295 -10.44 -4.49 4.11
N LEU A 296 -9.41 -3.66 3.88
CA LEU A 296 -9.53 -2.20 3.95
C LEU A 296 -10.54 -1.66 2.92
N PRO A 297 -10.36 -1.86 1.59
CA PRO A 297 -11.34 -1.39 0.61
C PRO A 297 -12.72 -2.00 0.85
N GLN A 298 -12.81 -3.28 1.22
CA GLN A 298 -14.10 -3.93 1.49
C GLN A 298 -14.84 -3.27 2.67
N ALA A 299 -14.12 -2.93 3.74
CA ALA A 299 -14.70 -2.31 4.92
C ALA A 299 -15.19 -0.87 4.65
N PHE A 300 -14.46 -0.10 3.84
CA PHE A 300 -14.94 1.20 3.36
C PHE A 300 -16.14 1.06 2.40
N CYS A 301 -16.12 0.08 1.49
CA CYS A 301 -17.27 -0.21 0.62
C CYS A 301 -18.53 -0.55 1.44
N ARG A 302 -18.37 -1.35 2.50
CA ARG A 302 -19.46 -1.64 3.43
C ARG A 302 -19.95 -0.37 4.14
N ARG A 303 -19.04 0.51 4.59
CA ARG A 303 -19.42 1.78 5.23
C ARG A 303 -20.21 2.68 4.27
N ALA A 304 -19.80 2.76 3.02
CA ALA A 304 -20.53 3.50 1.99
C ALA A 304 -21.93 2.91 1.76
N ALA A 305 -22.07 1.58 1.66
CA ALA A 305 -23.35 0.91 1.46
C ALA A 305 -24.33 1.17 2.62
N VAL A 306 -23.85 1.17 3.87
CA VAL A 306 -24.66 1.53 5.06
C VAL A 306 -25.22 2.96 4.97
N LYS A 307 -24.55 3.84 4.22
CA LYS A 307 -24.98 5.22 3.98
C LYS A 307 -25.74 5.42 2.65
N GLY A 308 -26.14 4.33 1.98
CA GLY A 308 -27.01 4.36 0.82
C GLY A 308 -26.31 4.27 -0.54
N CYS A 309 -25.00 4.00 -0.58
CA CYS A 309 -24.31 3.73 -1.84
C CYS A 309 -24.79 2.41 -2.47
N ILE A 310 -25.05 2.45 -3.78
CA ILE A 310 -25.38 1.26 -4.58
C ILE A 310 -24.08 0.65 -5.10
N TYR A 311 -23.84 -0.62 -4.75
CA TYR A 311 -22.64 -1.36 -5.13
C TYR A 311 -22.97 -2.46 -6.14
N VAL A 312 -22.20 -2.54 -7.23
CA VAL A 312 -22.38 -3.56 -8.28
C VAL A 312 -21.03 -4.10 -8.77
N LEU A 313 -20.73 -5.35 -8.42
CA LEU A 313 -19.58 -6.10 -8.93
C LEU A 313 -19.91 -6.82 -10.24
N ARG A 314 -18.88 -7.27 -10.97
CA ARG A 314 -19.02 -7.91 -12.29
C ARG A 314 -19.79 -7.03 -13.28
N MET A 315 -19.64 -5.72 -13.17
CA MET A 315 -20.31 -4.76 -14.06
C MET A 315 -19.27 -3.94 -14.82
N PRO A 316 -18.86 -4.38 -16.02
CA PRO A 316 -17.95 -3.61 -16.85
C PRO A 316 -18.60 -2.31 -17.34
N VAL A 317 -17.81 -1.25 -17.35
CA VAL A 317 -18.15 0.03 -17.97
C VAL A 317 -17.48 0.08 -19.34
N ASN A 318 -18.27 0.18 -20.41
CA ASN A 318 -17.76 0.11 -21.78
C ASN A 318 -17.34 1.48 -22.31
N SER A 319 -18.06 2.54 -21.93
CA SER A 319 -17.80 3.89 -22.46
C SER A 319 -18.29 4.99 -21.54
N LEU A 320 -17.68 6.16 -21.70
CA LEU A 320 -18.16 7.44 -21.16
C LEU A 320 -19.20 8.05 -22.10
N LEU A 321 -20.19 8.73 -21.52
CA LEU A 321 -21.17 9.51 -22.25
C LEU A 321 -20.72 10.98 -22.28
N MET A 322 -20.19 11.42 -23.42
CA MET A 322 -19.73 12.79 -23.61
C MET A 322 -20.80 13.61 -24.31
N ASP A 323 -21.18 14.76 -23.75
CA ASP A 323 -22.16 15.65 -24.37
C ASP A 323 -21.62 16.26 -25.68
N LYS A 324 -22.37 16.14 -26.77
CA LYS A 324 -21.94 16.64 -28.09
C LYS A 324 -21.81 18.15 -28.16
N ALA A 325 -22.52 18.90 -27.31
CA ALA A 325 -22.52 20.37 -27.33
C ALA A 325 -21.47 20.97 -26.40
N SER A 326 -21.32 20.46 -25.18
CA SER A 326 -20.37 20.97 -24.19
C SER A 326 -19.03 20.22 -24.15
N GLY A 327 -18.98 19.00 -24.68
CA GLY A 327 -17.81 18.11 -24.53
C GLY A 327 -17.60 17.61 -23.10
N SER A 328 -18.55 17.83 -22.18
CA SER A 328 -18.44 17.40 -20.77
C SER A 328 -18.90 15.96 -20.58
N CYS A 329 -18.31 15.24 -19.63
CA CYS A 329 -18.78 13.92 -19.23
C CYS A 329 -20.14 14.03 -18.52
N LYS A 330 -21.11 13.21 -18.92
CA LYS A 330 -22.46 13.15 -18.33
C LYS A 330 -22.77 11.83 -17.65
N GLY A 331 -21.91 10.83 -17.78
CA GLY A 331 -22.17 9.50 -17.24
C GLY A 331 -21.40 8.41 -17.95
N VAL A 332 -21.89 7.18 -17.80
CA VAL A 332 -21.28 5.96 -18.29
C VAL A 332 -22.31 5.06 -18.97
N CYS A 333 -21.84 4.26 -19.92
CA CYS A 333 -22.61 3.18 -20.53
C CYS A 333 -21.99 1.83 -20.13
N LEU A 334 -22.84 0.98 -19.55
CA LEU A 334 -22.46 -0.32 -19.01
C LEU A 334 -22.41 -1.41 -20.08
N ALA A 335 -21.84 -2.58 -19.73
CA ALA A 335 -21.92 -3.78 -20.55
C ALA A 335 -23.36 -4.25 -20.82
N SER A 336 -24.31 -3.86 -19.97
CA SER A 336 -25.76 -4.08 -20.16
C SER A 336 -26.39 -3.15 -21.20
N GLU A 337 -25.62 -2.23 -21.80
CA GLU A 337 -26.08 -1.10 -22.63
C GLU A 337 -26.95 -0.08 -21.87
N GLN A 338 -27.04 -0.19 -20.54
CA GLN A 338 -27.69 0.80 -19.71
C GLN A 338 -26.83 2.06 -19.57
N GLU A 339 -27.46 3.22 -19.78
CA GLU A 339 -26.86 4.54 -19.58
C GLU A 339 -27.19 5.05 -18.18
N LEU A 340 -26.16 5.44 -17.43
CA LEU A 340 -26.26 5.97 -16.07
C LEU A 340 -25.55 7.32 -16.00
N PHE A 341 -26.16 8.28 -15.31
CA PHE A 341 -25.78 9.68 -15.38
C PHE A 341 -25.20 10.19 -14.06
N SER A 342 -24.13 10.95 -14.17
CA SER A 342 -23.53 11.74 -13.10
C SER A 342 -22.64 12.82 -13.69
N HIS A 343 -22.63 13.98 -13.06
CA HIS A 343 -21.70 15.05 -13.40
C HIS A 343 -20.30 14.82 -12.83
N LYS A 344 -20.10 13.84 -11.95
CA LYS A 344 -18.80 13.51 -11.32
C LYS A 344 -18.50 12.04 -11.48
N LEU A 345 -17.29 11.74 -11.94
CA LEU A 345 -16.84 10.38 -12.18
C LEU A 345 -15.46 10.15 -11.57
N ILE A 346 -15.34 9.10 -10.78
CA ILE A 346 -14.05 8.58 -10.31
C ILE A 346 -13.73 7.30 -11.09
N LEU A 347 -12.51 7.21 -11.61
CA LEU A 347 -11.99 6.02 -12.28
C LEU A 347 -10.76 5.48 -11.55
N ALA A 348 -10.69 4.16 -11.37
CA ALA A 348 -9.49 3.49 -10.92
C ALA A 348 -8.34 3.65 -11.94
N PRO A 349 -7.07 3.61 -11.51
CA PRO A 349 -5.90 3.82 -12.36
C PRO A 349 -5.68 2.75 -13.44
N SER A 350 -6.41 1.63 -13.37
CA SER A 350 -6.40 0.58 -14.37
C SER A 350 -7.33 0.83 -15.55
N PHE A 351 -8.09 1.92 -15.54
CA PHE A 351 -8.88 2.34 -16.69
C PHE A 351 -8.13 3.41 -17.49
N ALA A 352 -8.14 3.25 -18.81
CA ALA A 352 -7.67 4.24 -19.77
C ALA A 352 -8.85 4.74 -20.61
N VAL A 353 -8.94 6.05 -20.75
CA VAL A 353 -9.94 6.70 -21.61
C VAL A 353 -9.32 6.96 -22.97
N GLN A 354 -9.93 6.41 -24.02
CA GLN A 354 -9.37 6.48 -25.38
C GLN A 354 -9.67 7.82 -26.06
N SER A 355 -8.65 8.41 -26.68
CA SER A 355 -8.76 9.54 -27.61
C SER A 355 -9.52 9.12 -28.89
N PRO A 356 -10.29 9.99 -29.57
CA PRO A 356 -10.23 11.45 -29.54
C PRO A 356 -11.28 12.12 -28.66
N PHE A 357 -10.83 13.01 -27.78
CA PHE A 357 -11.72 14.05 -27.26
C PHE A 357 -12.05 15.01 -28.41
N PRO A 358 -13.32 15.43 -28.59
CA PRO A 358 -13.74 16.27 -29.72
C PRO A 358 -12.98 17.60 -29.88
N HIS A 359 -12.16 18.00 -28.90
CA HIS A 359 -11.45 19.29 -28.88
C HIS A 359 -9.98 19.23 -28.41
N SER A 360 -9.34 18.05 -28.34
CA SER A 360 -7.95 17.94 -27.87
C SER A 360 -6.94 17.99 -29.02
N SER A 361 -5.81 18.69 -28.84
CA SER A 361 -4.73 18.76 -29.84
C SER A 361 -4.10 17.37 -30.08
N PRO A 362 -3.46 17.11 -31.23
CA PRO A 362 -2.84 15.82 -31.53
C PRO A 362 -1.71 15.39 -30.58
N ASP A 363 -1.28 16.26 -29.65
CA ASP A 363 -0.26 15.99 -28.63
C ASP A 363 -0.84 15.52 -27.27
N THR A 364 -2.17 15.48 -27.12
CA THR A 364 -2.83 14.98 -25.91
C THR A 364 -2.85 13.45 -25.94
N ARG A 365 -1.79 12.85 -25.38
CA ARG A 365 -1.74 11.41 -25.06
C ARG A 365 -2.91 11.03 -24.15
N ASP A 366 -3.26 9.74 -24.18
CA ASP A 366 -4.38 9.16 -23.44
C ASP A 366 -4.49 9.70 -22.00
N PHE A 367 -5.69 10.14 -21.63
CA PHE A 367 -5.96 10.71 -20.32
C PHE A 367 -5.71 9.66 -19.22
N GLY A 368 -4.88 10.00 -18.23
CA GLY A 368 -4.42 9.08 -17.19
C GLY A 368 -3.01 8.51 -17.42
N LEU A 369 -2.31 8.92 -18.49
CA LEU A 369 -1.01 8.34 -18.88
C LEU A 369 0.14 9.36 -18.90
N ARG A 370 0.69 9.64 -17.72
CA ARG A 370 2.09 10.05 -17.60
C ARG A 370 2.89 8.93 -16.95
N ASN A 371 3.39 8.02 -17.78
CA ASN A 371 4.33 6.99 -17.34
C ASN A 371 5.51 7.67 -16.67
N THR A 372 5.75 7.31 -15.41
CA THR A 372 7.00 7.69 -14.76
C THR A 372 8.14 6.86 -15.34
N THR A 373 9.36 7.34 -15.20
CA THR A 373 10.57 6.54 -15.50
C THR A 373 10.81 5.45 -14.45
N GLU A 374 9.91 5.27 -13.49
CA GLU A 374 10.08 4.38 -12.34
C GLU A 374 8.98 3.32 -12.34
N LYS A 375 9.40 2.12 -11.98
CA LYS A 375 8.57 0.94 -11.79
C LYS A 375 8.75 0.45 -10.37
N LEU A 376 7.84 -0.41 -9.93
CA LEU A 376 7.93 -1.07 -8.64
C LEU A 376 8.07 -2.57 -8.86
N ALA A 377 9.23 -3.11 -8.51
CA ALA A 377 9.44 -4.54 -8.48
C ALA A 377 8.75 -5.13 -7.25
N ARG A 378 8.04 -6.25 -7.43
CA ARG A 378 7.43 -7.02 -6.35
C ARG A 378 7.75 -8.49 -6.48
N SER A 379 7.98 -9.13 -5.34
CA SER A 379 8.04 -10.58 -5.24
C SER A 379 7.24 -11.08 -4.06
N ILE A 380 6.61 -12.23 -4.22
CA ILE A 380 5.89 -12.91 -3.14
C ILE A 380 6.44 -14.33 -3.05
N CYS A 381 6.77 -14.76 -1.84
CA CYS A 381 7.41 -16.03 -1.55
C CYS A 381 6.61 -16.79 -0.50
N ILE A 382 6.49 -18.12 -0.68
CA ILE A 382 5.82 -19.02 0.27
C ILE A 382 6.85 -20.00 0.84
N SER A 383 6.88 -20.13 2.16
CA SER A 383 7.75 -21.06 2.89
C SER A 383 7.02 -21.75 4.07
N LYS A 384 7.62 -22.80 4.66
CA LYS A 384 7.12 -23.46 5.88
C LYS A 384 7.75 -22.94 7.18
N HIS A 385 8.85 -22.21 7.06
CA HIS A 385 9.61 -21.71 8.21
C HIS A 385 9.78 -20.20 8.10
N SER A 386 9.87 -19.55 9.25
CA SER A 386 10.11 -18.12 9.36
C SER A 386 11.55 -17.77 8.98
N LEU A 387 11.74 -16.58 8.44
CA LEU A 387 13.03 -15.96 8.12
C LEU A 387 13.87 -15.69 9.38
N LYS A 388 13.21 -15.52 10.53
CA LYS A 388 13.85 -15.42 11.84
C LYS A 388 13.13 -16.34 12.82
N LEU A 389 13.90 -17.11 13.57
CA LEU A 389 13.38 -18.06 14.54
C LEU A 389 12.42 -17.38 15.52
N ASP A 390 11.28 -18.02 15.79
CA ASP A 390 10.23 -17.56 16.72
C ASP A 390 9.58 -16.20 16.41
N VAL A 391 9.77 -15.66 15.21
CA VAL A 391 9.11 -14.42 14.78
C VAL A 391 8.07 -14.72 13.71
N ALA A 392 6.81 -14.44 14.03
CA ALA A 392 5.69 -14.77 13.17
C ALA A 392 5.51 -13.72 12.07
N ASN A 393 5.41 -12.45 12.46
CA ASN A 393 5.20 -11.32 11.55
C ASN A 393 6.35 -10.32 11.71
N CYS A 394 7.06 -9.99 10.64
CA CYS A 394 8.16 -9.04 10.72
C CYS A 394 8.44 -8.26 9.45
N LEU A 395 9.12 -7.14 9.64
CA LEU A 395 9.72 -6.38 8.56
C LEU A 395 11.23 -6.60 8.52
N ILE A 396 11.77 -6.71 7.31
CA ILE A 396 13.20 -6.76 7.05
C ILE A 396 13.55 -5.69 6.01
N PHE A 397 14.63 -4.96 6.25
CA PHE A 397 15.11 -3.89 5.38
C PHE A 397 16.49 -4.27 4.85
N PHE A 398 16.67 -4.18 3.52
CA PHE A 398 17.99 -4.20 2.89
C PHE A 398 18.34 -2.77 2.49
N PRO A 399 19.24 -2.09 3.23
CA PRO A 399 19.71 -0.77 2.87
C PRO A 399 20.37 -0.75 1.48
N PRO A 400 20.43 0.41 0.82
CA PRO A 400 21.27 0.59 -0.35
C PRO A 400 22.70 0.09 -0.10
N ARG A 401 23.26 -0.57 -1.11
CA ARG A 401 24.60 -1.19 -1.11
C ARG A 401 24.78 -2.39 -0.18
N SER A 402 23.74 -2.90 0.49
CA SER A 402 23.88 -4.07 1.38
C SER A 402 24.05 -5.38 0.60
N LEU A 403 23.37 -5.54 -0.54
CA LEU A 403 23.45 -6.77 -1.34
C LEU A 403 24.58 -6.72 -2.37
N PHE A 404 24.78 -5.57 -3.00
CA PHE A 404 25.84 -5.32 -3.98
C PHE A 404 26.07 -3.81 -4.16
N PRO A 405 27.27 -3.37 -4.59
CA PRO A 405 27.64 -1.96 -4.62
C PRO A 405 26.74 -1.05 -5.46
N GLU A 406 26.15 -1.56 -6.55
CA GLU A 406 25.27 -0.79 -7.43
C GLU A 406 23.81 -0.72 -6.95
N GLN A 407 23.48 -1.33 -5.81
CA GLN A 407 22.14 -1.27 -5.23
C GLN A 407 21.85 0.14 -4.71
N VAL A 408 21.11 0.93 -5.49
CA VAL A 408 20.73 2.30 -5.13
C VAL A 408 19.42 2.38 -4.33
N ALA A 409 18.51 1.42 -4.51
CA ALA A 409 17.23 1.37 -3.83
C ALA A 409 17.27 0.47 -2.59
N ALA A 410 16.56 0.88 -1.54
CA ALA A 410 16.25 0.00 -0.41
C ALA A 410 15.25 -1.08 -0.85
N ILE A 411 15.35 -2.27 -0.25
CA ILE A 411 14.35 -3.34 -0.43
C ILE A 411 13.61 -3.53 0.88
N HIS A 412 12.28 -3.48 0.80
CA HIS A 412 11.37 -3.70 1.92
C HIS A 412 10.83 -5.12 1.85
N VAL A 413 10.86 -5.82 2.98
CA VAL A 413 10.38 -7.19 3.10
C VAL A 413 9.39 -7.30 4.25
N LEU A 414 8.22 -7.87 4.00
CA LEU A 414 7.21 -8.16 5.02
C LEU A 414 6.93 -9.67 5.04
N GLN A 415 7.26 -10.34 6.13
CA GLN A 415 6.83 -11.70 6.38
C GLN A 415 5.58 -11.71 7.26
N LEU A 416 4.60 -12.51 6.86
CA LEU A 416 3.38 -12.78 7.61
C LEU A 416 3.20 -14.28 7.80
N SER A 417 2.70 -14.66 8.96
CA SER A 417 2.34 -16.04 9.26
C SER A 417 0.83 -16.28 9.18
N SER A 418 0.43 -17.54 9.29
CA SER A 418 -0.99 -17.92 9.46
C SER A 418 -1.73 -17.25 10.62
N ASN A 419 -1.02 -16.62 11.57
CA ASN A 419 -1.62 -15.98 12.74
C ASN A 419 -2.41 -14.68 12.43
N VAL A 420 -2.31 -14.18 11.19
CA VAL A 420 -3.13 -13.11 10.59
C VAL A 420 -4.06 -13.65 9.48
N ALA A 421 -4.23 -14.96 9.39
CA ALA A 421 -5.15 -15.63 8.46
C ALA A 421 -4.90 -15.35 6.96
N VAL A 422 -3.65 -15.05 6.57
CA VAL A 422 -3.26 -14.85 5.16
C VAL A 422 -2.75 -16.12 4.48
N CYS A 423 -2.48 -17.18 5.23
CA CYS A 423 -1.98 -18.45 4.72
C CYS A 423 -2.30 -19.62 5.67
N PRO A 424 -2.19 -20.89 5.20
CA PRO A 424 -2.41 -22.07 6.04
C PRO A 424 -1.48 -22.15 7.27
N SER A 425 -1.96 -22.83 8.32
CA SER A 425 -1.17 -23.08 9.53
C SER A 425 0.19 -23.70 9.22
N GLY A 426 1.25 -23.18 9.85
CA GLY A 426 2.63 -23.63 9.63
C GLY A 426 3.26 -23.15 8.32
N MET A 427 2.65 -22.16 7.66
CA MET A 427 3.21 -21.51 6.47
C MET A 427 3.41 -20.01 6.70
N PHE A 428 4.23 -19.43 5.84
CA PHE A 428 4.57 -18.01 5.83
C PHE A 428 4.45 -17.46 4.41
N LEU A 429 4.00 -16.22 4.34
CA LEU A 429 3.92 -15.43 3.12
C LEU A 429 4.88 -14.25 3.27
N THR A 430 5.82 -14.11 2.35
CA THR A 430 6.84 -13.06 2.38
C THR A 430 6.72 -12.19 1.14
N TYR A 431 6.48 -10.90 1.33
CA TYR A 431 6.45 -9.89 0.30
C TYR A 431 7.78 -9.16 0.25
N LEU A 432 8.30 -8.92 -0.94
CA LEU A 432 9.47 -8.08 -1.17
C LEU A 432 9.10 -7.00 -2.19
N SER A 433 9.59 -5.78 -1.99
CA SER A 433 9.42 -4.72 -2.98
C SER A 433 10.58 -3.73 -2.97
N ALA A 434 10.87 -3.19 -4.15
CA ALA A 434 11.85 -2.13 -4.36
C ALA A 434 11.52 -1.31 -5.62
N ILE A 435 11.81 -0.01 -5.58
CA ILE A 435 11.68 0.85 -6.75
C ILE A 435 12.82 0.56 -7.73
N CYS A 436 12.51 0.48 -9.01
CA CYS A 436 13.45 0.24 -10.10
C CYS A 436 13.13 1.11 -11.32
N GLU A 437 14.07 1.25 -12.23
CA GLU A 437 13.91 2.00 -13.50
C GLU A 437 13.39 1.09 -14.62
N ASP A 438 13.75 -0.18 -14.56
CA ASP A 438 13.36 -1.21 -15.52
C ASP A 438 13.18 -2.58 -14.85
N ASP A 439 12.69 -3.53 -15.64
CA ASP A 439 12.34 -4.88 -15.17
C ASP A 439 13.58 -5.71 -14.81
N ASP A 440 14.68 -5.55 -15.53
CA ASP A 440 15.92 -6.29 -15.29
C ASP A 440 16.58 -5.85 -13.98
N GLN A 441 16.61 -4.54 -13.71
CA GLN A 441 17.08 -3.98 -12.46
C GLN A 441 16.21 -4.46 -11.29
N GLY A 442 14.88 -4.38 -11.44
CA GLY A 442 13.93 -4.86 -10.44
C GLY A 442 14.13 -6.34 -10.10
N LYS A 443 14.29 -7.16 -11.14
CA LYS A 443 14.55 -8.60 -11.01
C LYS A 443 15.87 -8.88 -10.31
N LYS A 444 16.95 -8.19 -10.69
CA LYS A 444 18.27 -8.32 -10.04
C LYS A 444 18.18 -8.01 -8.54
N LEU A 445 17.50 -6.94 -8.15
CA LEU A 445 17.34 -6.53 -6.75
C LEU A 445 16.62 -7.61 -5.93
N LEU A 446 15.43 -8.03 -6.37
CA LEU A 446 14.60 -8.94 -5.59
C LEU A 446 15.16 -10.36 -5.58
N HIS A 447 15.76 -10.84 -6.68
CA HIS A 447 16.45 -12.13 -6.70
C HIS A 447 17.64 -12.17 -5.74
N ALA A 448 18.43 -11.08 -5.66
CA ALA A 448 19.53 -11.01 -4.70
C ALA A 448 19.02 -11.12 -3.26
N ALA A 449 17.95 -10.40 -2.90
CA ALA A 449 17.34 -10.49 -1.57
C ALA A 449 16.77 -11.90 -1.29
N ILE A 450 16.06 -12.51 -2.25
CA ILE A 450 15.51 -13.87 -2.12
C ILE A 450 16.62 -14.89 -1.88
N ASN A 451 17.75 -14.80 -2.60
CA ASN A 451 18.88 -15.71 -2.43
C ASN A 451 19.55 -15.58 -1.05
N VAL A 452 19.51 -14.39 -0.45
CA VAL A 452 20.00 -14.16 0.92
C VAL A 452 19.02 -14.72 1.96
N LEU A 453 17.72 -14.60 1.72
CA LEU A 453 16.67 -14.95 2.67
C LEU A 453 16.26 -16.43 2.64
N PHE A 454 16.30 -17.07 1.47
CA PHE A 454 15.75 -18.41 1.26
C PHE A 454 16.80 -19.37 0.70
N GLN A 455 16.53 -20.66 0.88
CA GLN A 455 17.24 -21.73 0.19
C GLN A 455 16.37 -22.27 -0.95
N ALA A 456 16.87 -22.19 -2.19
CA ALA A 456 16.26 -22.90 -3.31
C ALA A 456 16.48 -24.40 -3.13
N PRO A 457 15.45 -25.27 -3.29
CA PRO A 457 15.66 -26.71 -3.22
C PRO A 457 16.58 -27.17 -4.36
N VAL A 458 17.59 -27.95 -4.00
CA VAL A 458 18.56 -28.49 -4.96
C VAL A 458 17.88 -29.57 -5.79
N SER A 459 17.66 -29.30 -7.08
CA SER A 459 17.21 -30.29 -8.05
C SER A 459 18.27 -31.38 -8.22
N GLY A 460 18.21 -32.48 -7.45
CA GLY A 460 19.16 -33.58 -7.67
C GLY A 460 19.40 -34.64 -6.60
N SER A 461 18.73 -34.67 -5.44
CA SER A 461 18.83 -35.81 -4.51
C SER A 461 17.49 -36.51 -4.33
N SER A 462 17.33 -37.61 -5.06
CA SER A 462 16.33 -38.63 -4.75
C SER A 462 16.49 -39.10 -3.31
N ALA A 463 15.39 -39.06 -2.55
CA ALA A 463 15.12 -39.88 -1.38
C ALA A 463 16.26 -40.06 -0.36
N ASN A 464 16.29 -39.18 0.64
CA ASN A 464 16.54 -39.60 2.02
C ASN A 464 15.75 -38.69 2.96
N ASN A 465 14.48 -39.03 3.18
CA ASN A 465 13.54 -38.33 4.07
C ASN A 465 13.90 -38.41 5.57
N ASN A 466 15.16 -38.71 5.94
CA ASN A 466 15.59 -38.83 7.34
C ASN A 466 16.72 -37.87 7.74
N SER A 467 17.14 -36.94 6.88
CA SER A 467 18.18 -35.95 7.23
C SER A 467 17.70 -34.50 7.38
N ALA A 468 16.45 -34.21 7.05
CA ALA A 468 15.86 -32.87 7.24
C ALA A 468 15.40 -32.60 8.68
N GLU A 469 15.10 -33.65 9.47
CA GLU A 469 14.72 -33.48 10.88
C GLU A 469 15.93 -33.17 11.79
N ASN A 470 17.15 -33.58 11.40
CA ASN A 470 18.37 -33.42 12.21
C ASN A 470 19.21 -32.16 11.89
N GLN A 471 18.77 -31.27 11.00
CA GLN A 471 19.40 -29.95 10.80
C GLN A 471 18.67 -28.81 11.53
N SER A 472 17.70 -29.15 12.39
CA SER A 472 16.89 -28.19 13.14
C SER A 472 17.53 -27.71 14.45
N GLU A 473 18.72 -28.21 14.82
CA GLU A 473 19.39 -27.82 16.07
C GLU A 473 20.44 -26.69 15.93
N THR A 474 20.78 -26.28 14.70
CA THR A 474 21.57 -25.07 14.46
C THR A 474 20.65 -24.01 13.89
N GLY A 475 20.34 -22.96 14.67
CA GLY A 475 19.39 -21.89 14.32
C GLY A 475 19.82 -20.95 13.19
N ASP A 476 20.47 -21.49 12.16
CA ASP A 476 21.16 -20.78 11.07
C ASP A 476 20.71 -21.25 9.66
N ALA A 477 19.70 -22.13 9.57
CA ALA A 477 19.21 -22.64 8.30
C ALA A 477 18.13 -21.71 7.71
N ARG A 478 18.38 -21.16 6.52
CA ARG A 478 17.41 -20.36 5.76
C ARG A 478 16.18 -21.21 5.39
N PRO A 479 14.97 -20.65 5.41
CA PRO A 479 13.77 -21.39 5.01
C PRO A 479 13.84 -21.86 3.55
N ALA A 480 13.37 -23.09 3.31
CA ALA A 480 13.18 -23.59 1.96
C ALA A 480 12.02 -22.86 1.26
N LEU A 481 12.27 -22.38 0.04
CA LEU A 481 11.28 -21.74 -0.80
C LEU A 481 10.39 -22.79 -1.46
N LEU A 482 9.06 -22.65 -1.37
CA LEU A 482 8.10 -23.57 -1.98
C LEU A 482 7.52 -23.04 -3.29
N TRP A 483 7.27 -21.73 -3.32
CA TRP A 483 6.68 -21.03 -4.45
C TRP A 483 7.11 -19.58 -4.39
N SER A 484 7.36 -18.99 -5.55
CA SER A 484 7.55 -17.54 -5.66
C SER A 484 6.95 -16.99 -6.94
N VAL A 485 6.65 -15.71 -6.89
CA VAL A 485 6.36 -14.89 -8.06
C VAL A 485 7.23 -13.63 -8.05
N PHE A 486 7.64 -13.19 -9.23
CA PHE A 486 8.15 -11.87 -9.50
C PHE A 486 7.24 -11.19 -10.53
N TYR A 487 7.02 -9.89 -10.37
CA TYR A 487 6.37 -9.04 -11.37
C TYR A 487 6.76 -7.60 -11.14
N THR A 488 6.70 -6.79 -12.19
CA THR A 488 6.89 -5.34 -12.08
C THR A 488 5.57 -4.62 -12.28
N GLN A 489 5.35 -3.58 -11.49
CA GLN A 489 4.19 -2.73 -11.57
C GLN A 489 4.62 -1.36 -12.13
N GLU A 490 3.89 -0.84 -13.11
CA GLU A 490 4.10 0.54 -13.56
C GLU A 490 3.70 1.52 -12.45
N LEU A 491 4.42 2.64 -12.35
CA LEU A 491 4.00 3.78 -11.53
C LEU A 491 3.54 4.91 -12.46
N ALA A 492 2.33 5.38 -12.25
CA ALA A 492 1.74 6.52 -12.93
C ALA A 492 1.69 7.71 -11.96
N LYS A 493 2.16 8.88 -12.43
CA LYS A 493 2.00 10.12 -11.67
C LYS A 493 0.59 10.65 -11.88
N PHE A 494 -0.14 10.82 -10.79
CA PHE A 494 -1.43 11.51 -10.74
C PHE A 494 -1.24 12.96 -11.18
N GLN A 495 -1.85 13.37 -12.29
CA GLN A 495 -1.92 14.80 -12.62
C GLN A 495 -2.93 15.25 -13.66
N ASP A 496 -3.70 14.35 -14.28
CA ASP A 496 -4.64 14.78 -15.31
C ASP A 496 -6.06 14.72 -14.74
N VAL A 497 -6.74 15.88 -14.71
CA VAL A 497 -8.19 16.02 -14.56
C VAL A 497 -8.74 16.36 -15.94
N LEU A 498 -9.69 15.58 -16.44
CA LEU A 498 -10.36 15.86 -17.71
C LEU A 498 -11.81 16.17 -17.37
N ASP A 499 -12.10 17.46 -17.36
CA ASP A 499 -13.41 17.98 -16.95
C ASP A 499 -13.77 17.49 -15.53
N ASN A 500 -14.81 16.67 -15.37
CA ASN A 500 -15.26 16.14 -14.08
C ASN A 500 -14.90 14.66 -13.86
N ILE A 501 -13.93 14.15 -14.61
CA ILE A 501 -13.38 12.79 -14.46
C ILE A 501 -12.07 12.86 -13.69
N ILE A 502 -12.00 12.16 -12.57
CA ILE A 502 -10.81 12.08 -11.72
C ILE A 502 -10.34 10.63 -11.62
N CYS A 503 -9.07 10.40 -11.91
CA CYS A 503 -8.44 9.09 -11.70
C CYS A 503 -7.85 8.99 -10.30
N THR A 504 -8.08 7.91 -9.56
CA THR A 504 -7.49 7.72 -8.22
C THR A 504 -6.00 7.38 -8.25
N PRO A 505 -5.26 7.61 -7.14
CA PRO A 505 -3.88 7.16 -7.01
C PRO A 505 -3.79 5.62 -7.02
N MET A 506 -2.76 5.10 -7.67
CA MET A 506 -2.46 3.67 -7.67
C MET A 506 -1.60 3.25 -6.46
N PRO A 507 -1.47 1.93 -6.17
CA PRO A 507 -0.56 1.47 -5.14
C PRO A 507 0.88 1.94 -5.42
N ASP A 508 1.39 2.87 -4.63
CA ASP A 508 2.79 3.31 -4.65
C ASP A 508 3.77 2.27 -4.04
N GLY A 509 5.05 2.65 -4.01
CA GLY A 509 6.13 1.88 -3.37
C GLY A 509 6.24 2.10 -1.85
N SER A 510 5.44 3.00 -1.28
CA SER A 510 5.47 3.28 0.15
C SER A 510 4.92 2.09 0.94
N PRO A 511 5.60 1.66 2.01
CA PRO A 511 5.08 0.62 2.90
C PRO A 511 3.92 1.12 3.77
N TYR A 512 3.52 2.40 3.66
CA TYR A 512 2.47 3.03 4.45
C TYR A 512 1.35 3.60 3.57
N TYR A 513 0.32 4.18 4.20
CA TYR A 513 -0.86 4.72 3.51
C TYR A 513 -0.92 6.25 3.51
N HIS A 514 0.06 6.93 4.12
CA HIS A 514 0.02 8.40 4.30
C HIS A 514 -0.14 9.17 2.98
N ASP A 515 0.75 8.93 2.01
CA ASP A 515 0.73 9.63 0.72
C ASP A 515 -0.55 9.32 -0.06
N LEU A 516 -0.99 8.06 -0.03
CA LEU A 516 -2.25 7.60 -0.62
C LEU A 516 -3.46 8.33 -0.05
N LEU A 517 -3.55 8.39 1.29
CA LEU A 517 -4.65 9.04 1.99
C LEU A 517 -4.64 10.55 1.71
N GLY A 518 -3.48 11.20 1.79
CA GLY A 518 -3.36 12.62 1.48
C GLY A 518 -3.77 12.96 0.05
N ALA A 519 -3.46 12.10 -0.93
CA ALA A 519 -3.95 12.24 -2.30
C ALA A 519 -5.46 12.02 -2.41
N THR A 520 -5.99 11.03 -1.70
CA THR A 520 -7.42 10.70 -1.68
C THR A 520 -8.26 11.84 -1.07
N GLU A 521 -7.80 12.43 0.03
CA GLU A 521 -8.46 13.58 0.68
C GLU A 521 -8.49 14.81 -0.25
N LYS A 522 -7.42 15.07 -0.99
CA LYS A 522 -7.38 16.14 -1.98
C LYS A 522 -8.43 15.95 -3.08
N ILE A 523 -8.57 14.73 -3.59
CA ILE A 523 -9.61 14.39 -4.59
C ILE A 523 -11.01 14.68 -4.03
N PHE A 524 -11.28 14.32 -2.76
CA PHE A 524 -12.57 14.63 -2.14
C PHE A 524 -12.84 16.14 -2.09
N GLN A 525 -11.84 16.93 -1.68
CA GLN A 525 -11.96 18.39 -1.60
C GLN A 525 -12.11 19.05 -2.98
N GLU A 526 -11.54 18.47 -4.04
CA GLU A 526 -11.76 18.91 -5.42
C GLU A 526 -13.19 18.63 -5.88
N LEU A 527 -13.76 17.45 -5.55
CA LEU A 527 -15.13 17.09 -5.91
C LEU A 527 -16.19 17.84 -5.11
N TYR A 528 -15.89 18.16 -3.85
CA TYR A 528 -16.85 18.67 -2.86
C TYR A 528 -16.22 19.78 -2.01
N SER A 529 -15.84 20.88 -2.67
CA SER A 529 -15.19 22.01 -2.01
C SER A 529 -16.03 22.54 -0.83
N GLY A 530 -15.41 22.62 0.35
CA GLY A 530 -16.03 23.11 1.58
C GLY A 530 -16.82 22.06 2.37
N GLU A 531 -16.93 20.83 1.87
CA GLU A 531 -17.56 19.72 2.60
C GLU A 531 -16.51 19.03 3.51
N GLU A 532 -16.93 18.63 4.71
CA GLU A 532 -16.06 17.92 5.64
C GLU A 532 -15.80 16.49 5.16
N PHE A 533 -14.53 16.05 5.17
CA PHE A 533 -14.19 14.67 4.90
C PHE A 533 -14.63 13.77 6.07
N PHE A 534 -15.63 12.92 5.83
CA PHE A 534 -16.36 12.15 6.85
C PHE A 534 -16.98 13.05 7.95
N PRO A 535 -18.12 13.71 7.68
CA PRO A 535 -18.80 14.53 8.67
C PRO A 535 -19.32 13.66 9.81
N LYS A 536 -19.29 14.20 11.04
CA LYS A 536 -19.86 13.50 12.21
C LYS A 536 -21.37 13.32 12.01
N SER A 537 -21.87 12.11 12.21
CA SER A 537 -23.31 11.86 12.14
C SER A 537 -24.05 12.60 13.25
N THR A 538 -24.99 13.46 12.90
CA THR A 538 -25.82 14.23 13.84
C THR A 538 -26.90 13.41 14.55
N SER A 539 -26.78 12.08 14.65
CA SER A 539 -27.85 11.25 15.23
C SER A 539 -27.30 9.98 15.89
N SER A 540 -27.27 9.98 17.24
CA SER A 540 -27.60 8.85 18.13
C SER A 540 -27.08 8.98 19.58
N GLU A 541 -26.86 10.18 20.11
CA GLU A 541 -26.70 10.36 21.58
C GLU A 541 -27.85 11.13 22.25
N GLU A 542 -28.73 11.80 21.51
CA GLU A 542 -29.86 12.55 22.10
C GLU A 542 -31.15 11.72 22.31
N GLY A 543 -31.17 10.44 21.94
CA GLY A 543 -32.39 9.60 21.96
C GLY A 543 -32.42 8.43 22.95
N ALA A 544 -31.31 8.12 23.63
CA ALA A 544 -31.20 6.92 24.48
C ALA A 544 -31.30 7.21 26.00
N GLY A 545 -31.60 8.44 26.39
CA GLY A 545 -31.64 8.88 27.79
C GLY A 545 -33.01 9.10 28.41
N GLN A 546 -34.12 8.72 27.74
CA GLN A 546 -35.47 9.11 28.19
C GLN A 546 -36.53 8.00 28.27
N GLU A 547 -36.13 6.71 28.28
CA GLU A 547 -37.07 5.60 28.54
C GLU A 547 -36.50 4.61 29.56
N LEU A 548 -36.13 5.10 30.76
CA LEU A 548 -35.96 4.27 31.95
C LEU A 548 -36.29 5.09 33.20
N GLU A 549 -37.53 5.57 33.29
CA GLU A 549 -38.20 5.94 34.54
C GLU A 549 -39.70 6.06 34.25
N ASP A 550 -40.41 4.93 34.37
CA ASP A 550 -41.78 4.82 34.91
C ASP A 550 -42.17 3.34 35.11
#